data_AF-A0A645BJ65-F1
#
_entry.id   AF-A0A645BJ65-F1
#
_cell.length_a   1.000
_cell.length_b   1.000
_cell.length_c   1.000
_cell.angle_alpha   90.00
_cell.angle_beta   90.00
_cell.angle_gamma   90.00
#
_symmetry.space_group_name_H-M   'P 1'
#
loop_
_entity.id
_entity.type
_entity.pdbx_description
1 polymer ?
#
loop_
_entity_poly.entity_id
_entity_poly.type
_entity_poly.pdbx_seq_one_letter_code
_entity_poly.pdbx_strand_id
1 'polypeptide(L)' 'MAIDGMAGIEYKFHNVPVVLAFDWNPKVQIITNAGFKPDNFGLTVRFTL' A
#
# COMPACT_ATOMS: atom_id res chain seq x y z
N MET A 1 -17.24 5.31 12.45
CA MET A 1 -16.32 4.20 12.76
C MET A 1 -15.95 3.51 11.46
N ALA A 2 -14.67 3.33 11.23
CA ALA A 2 -14.09 2.65 10.07
C ALA A 2 -12.91 1.80 10.56
N ILE A 3 -12.63 0.71 9.85
CA ILE A 3 -11.42 -0.09 10.02
C ILE A 3 -10.51 0.25 8.84
N ASP A 4 -9.34 0.78 9.15
CA ASP A 4 -8.31 1.08 8.15
C ASP A 4 -7.32 -0.09 8.13
N GLY A 5 -7.15 -0.70 6.97
CA GLY A 5 -6.12 -1.70 6.72
C GLY A 5 -4.95 -1.07 5.99
N MET A 6 -3.76 -1.62 6.19
CA MET A 6 -2.59 -1.31 5.39
C MET A 6 -1.86 -2.62 5.07
N ALA A 7 -1.61 -2.84 3.80
CA ALA A 7 -0.82 -3.95 3.29
C ALA A 7 0.25 -3.39 2.36
N GLY A 8 1.51 -3.73 2.61
CA GLY A 8 2.63 -3.30 1.77
C GLY A 8 3.49 -4.50 1.39
N ILE A 9 3.96 -4.52 0.16
CA ILE A 9 5.00 -5.44 -0.30
C ILE A 9 6.22 -4.64 -0.74
N GLU A 10 7.41 -5.11 -0.38
CA GLU A 10 8.68 -4.52 -0.82
C GLU A 10 9.56 -5.59 -1.45
N TYR A 11 10.17 -5.26 -2.58
CA TYR A 11 11.08 -6.11 -3.30
C TYR A 11 12.38 -5.36 -3.58
N LYS A 12 13.50 -5.90 -3.06
CA LYS A 12 14.85 -5.41 -3.35
C LYS A 12 15.47 -6.23 -4.47
N PHE A 13 15.92 -5.57 -5.52
CA PHE A 13 16.66 -6.23 -6.59
C PHE A 13 18.10 -6.50 -6.11
N HIS A 14 18.58 -7.74 -6.28
CA HIS A 14 19.93 -8.12 -5.85
C HIS A 14 21.03 -7.61 -6.80
N ASN A 15 20.69 -7.46 -8.08
CA ASN A 15 21.66 -7.16 -9.15
C ASN A 15 21.61 -5.69 -9.60
N VAL A 16 20.66 -4.91 -9.07
CA VAL A 16 20.45 -3.51 -9.43
C VAL A 16 20.18 -2.73 -8.14
N PRO A 17 20.75 -1.52 -7.98
CA PRO A 17 20.55 -0.65 -6.81
C PRO A 17 19.13 -0.05 -6.76
N VAL A 18 18.10 -0.88 -6.88
CA VAL A 18 16.69 -0.47 -6.93
C VAL A 18 15.88 -1.32 -5.96
N VAL A 19 14.94 -0.66 -5.29
CA VAL A 19 13.91 -1.27 -4.45
C VAL A 19 12.56 -0.80 -4.97
N LEU A 20 11.64 -1.73 -5.15
CA LEU A 20 10.26 -1.47 -5.53
C LEU A 20 9.35 -1.81 -4.35
N ALA A 21 8.51 -0.88 -3.94
CA ALA A 21 7.51 -1.11 -2.91
C ALA A 21 6.12 -0.75 -3.45
N PHE A 22 5.13 -1.55 -3.05
CA PHE A 22 3.74 -1.32 -3.36
C PHE A 22 2.96 -1.35 -2.04
N ASP A 23 2.35 -0.23 -1.72
CA ASP A 23 1.55 -0.02 -0.53
C ASP A 23 0.08 0.10 -0.92
N TRP A 24 -0.79 -0.56 -0.17
CA TRP A 24 -2.23 -0.50 -0.36
C TRP A 24 -2.91 -0.22 0.98
N ASN A 25 -3.77 0.80 1.01
CA ASN A 25 -4.47 1.24 2.20
C ASN A 25 -5.99 1.06 2.07
N PRO A 26 -6.49 -0.19 2.09
CA PRO A 26 -7.93 -0.43 2.03
C PRO A 26 -8.64 0.13 3.27
N LYS A 27 -9.83 0.67 3.07
CA LYS A 27 -10.67 1.18 4.17
C LYS A 27 -12.02 0.51 4.16
N VAL A 28 -12.48 0.07 5.32
CA VAL A 28 -13.80 -0.51 5.52
C VAL A 28 -14.61 0.44 6.39
N GLN A 29 -15.56 1.13 5.78
CA GLN A 29 -16.41 2.07 6.49
C GLN A 29 -17.65 1.35 7.02
N ILE A 30 -17.97 1.53 8.31
CA ILE A 30 -19.04 0.75 8.98
C ILE A 30 -20.32 1.58 9.18
N ILE A 31 -20.20 2.89 9.45
CA ILE A 31 -21.35 3.69 9.95
C ILE A 31 -22.00 4.57 8.88
N THR A 32 -21.23 5.11 7.92
CA THR A 32 -21.76 6.02 6.89
C THR A 32 -21.26 5.55 5.54
N ASN A 33 -22.14 5.36 4.55
CA ASN A 33 -21.77 4.80 3.24
C ASN A 33 -20.98 3.49 3.36
N ALA A 34 -21.56 2.55 4.10
CA ALA A 34 -20.90 1.30 4.49
C ALA A 34 -20.44 0.52 3.27
N GLY A 35 -19.18 0.09 3.28
CA GLY A 35 -18.60 -0.61 2.14
C GLY A 35 -17.08 -0.71 2.21
N PHE A 36 -16.56 -1.62 1.39
CA PHE A 36 -15.13 -1.74 1.13
C PHE A 36 -14.73 -0.65 0.15
N LYS A 37 -13.81 0.22 0.56
CA LYS A 37 -13.16 1.18 -0.31
C LYS A 37 -11.75 0.67 -0.59
N PRO A 38 -11.44 0.27 -1.84
CA PRO A 38 -10.07 0.07 -2.29
C PRO A 38 -9.41 1.44 -2.41
N ASP A 39 -9.25 2.10 -1.27
CA ASP A 39 -8.65 3.42 -1.14
C ASP A 39 -7.13 3.31 -1.34
N ASN A 40 -6.53 4.44 -1.70
CA ASN A 40 -5.10 4.71 -1.95
C ASN A 40 -4.17 3.52 -2.22
N PHE A 41 -3.60 3.52 -3.42
CA PHE A 41 -2.46 2.70 -3.81
C PHE A 41 -1.21 3.58 -3.90
N GLY A 42 -0.12 3.15 -3.29
CA GLY A 42 1.20 3.75 -3.38
C GLY A 42 2.15 2.84 -4.14
N LEU A 43 2.80 3.37 -5.17
CA LEU A 43 3.95 2.71 -5.80
C LEU A 43 5.18 3.55 -5.51
N THR A 44 6.18 2.92 -4.89
CA THR A 44 7.43 3.56 -4.52
C THR A 44 8.58 2.88 -5.22
N VAL A 45 9.42 3.66 -5.90
CA VAL A 45 10.69 3.20 -6.46
C VAL A 45 11.81 3.95 -5.75
N ARG A 46 12.69 3.22 -5.07
CA ARG A 46 13.85 3.75 -4.34
C ARG A 46 15.13 3.29 -5.00
N PHE A 47 16.09 4.21 -5.14
CA PHE A 47 17.46 3.87 -5.53
C PHE A 47 18.29 3.66 -4.26
N THR A 48 19.02 2.54 -4.17
CA THR A 48 19.84 2.19 -3.00
C THR A 48 21.29 2.01 -3.41
N LEU A 49 22.17 2.92 -3.00
CA LEU A 49 23.62 2.84 -3.25
C LEU A 49 24.26 1.65 -2.51
#